data_AF-A0A6J4V0I2-F1
#
_entry.id   AF-A0A6J4V0I2-F1
#
_cell.length_a   1.000
_cell.length_b   1.000
_cell.length_c   1.000
_cell.angle_alpha   90.00
_cell.angle_beta   90.00
_cell.angle_gamma   90.00
#
_symmetry.space_group_name_H-M   'P 1'
#
loop_
_entity.id
_entity.type
_entity.pdbx_description
1 polymer ?
#
loop_
_entity_poly.entity_id
_entity_poly.type
_entity_poly.pdbx_seq_one_letter_code
_entity_poly.pdbx_strand_id
1 'polypeptide(L)' 'MRNTATDFKQFLLRGNVIDLAVAVVIGAAFGAVVTALVEDFITPLIAAIGGQPDFSA' A
#
# COMPACT_ATOMS: atom_id res chain seq x y z
N MET A 1 23.40 14.24 -28.88
CA MET A 1 22.12 13.54 -28.63
C MET A 1 21.88 13.59 -27.13
N ARG A 2 20.68 14.02 -26.67
CA ARG A 2 20.38 14.15 -25.24
C ARG A 2 20.29 12.74 -24.62
N ASN A 3 21.20 12.42 -23.70
CA ASN A 3 21.21 11.14 -22.98
C ASN A 3 20.28 11.20 -21.75
N THR A 4 18.99 11.46 -21.98
CA THR A 4 17.97 11.64 -20.94
C THR A 4 17.86 10.45 -19.96
N ALA A 5 18.16 9.23 -20.42
CA ALA A 5 18.21 8.05 -19.56
C ALA A 5 19.37 8.09 -18.54
N THR A 6 20.50 8.70 -18.89
CA THR A 6 21.64 8.88 -17.97
C THR A 6 21.32 9.94 -16.92
N ASP A 7 20.68 11.03 -17.35
CA ASP A 7 20.25 12.11 -16.45
C ASP A 7 19.15 11.64 -15.48
N PHE A 8 18.24 10.78 -15.93
CA PHE A 8 17.22 10.16 -15.08
C PHE A 8 17.83 9.17 -14.07
N LYS A 9 18.81 8.35 -14.48
CA LYS A 9 19.54 7.47 -13.55
C LYS A 9 20.27 8.29 -12.48
N GLN A 10 20.93 9.39 -12.85
CA GLN A 10 21.57 10.32 -11.91
C GLN A 10 20.55 10.97 -10.95
N PHE A 11 19.33 11.27 -11.43
CA PHE A 11 18.24 11.77 -10.60
C PHE A 11 17.76 10.72 -9.58
N LEU A 12 17.55 9.48 -10.00
CA LEU A 12 17.12 8.39 -9.12
C LEU A 12 18.19 8.02 -8.11
N LEU A 13 19.46 7.99 -8.49
CA LEU A 13 20.56 7.67 -7.57
C LEU A 13 20.75 8.69 -6.44
N ARG A 14 20.01 9.80 -6.43
CA ARG A 14 19.84 10.60 -5.21
C ARG A 14 19.07 9.75 -4.19
N GLY A 15 19.77 9.19 -3.21
CA GLY A 15 19.19 8.27 -2.21
C GLY A 15 17.83 8.69 -1.65
N ASN A 16 17.65 9.98 -1.35
CA ASN A 16 16.39 10.55 -0.86
C ASN A 16 15.16 10.27 -1.77
N VAL A 17 15.33 10.17 -3.08
CA VAL A 17 14.22 9.95 -4.03
C VAL A 17 13.80 8.48 -4.07
N ILE A 18 14.76 7.55 -4.02
CA ILE A 18 14.47 6.10 -4.01
C ILE A 18 13.76 5.74 -2.71
N ASP A 19 14.25 6.23 -1.57
CA ASP A 19 13.69 5.91 -0.26
C ASP A 19 12.24 6.44 -0.14
N LEU A 20 11.98 7.66 -0.62
CA LEU A 20 10.63 8.21 -0.71
C LEU A 20 9.72 7.40 -1.63
N ALA A 21 10.21 6.99 -2.80
CA ALA A 21 9.42 6.19 -3.74
C ALA A 21 9.04 4.82 -3.15
N VAL A 22 9.98 4.16 -2.48
CA VAL A 22 9.75 2.88 -1.80
C VAL A 22 8.72 3.04 -0.67
N ALA A 23 8.82 4.10 0.13
CA ALA A 23 7.86 4.38 1.20
C ALA A 23 6.42 4.53 0.67
N VAL A 24 6.24 5.24 -0.45
CA VAL A 24 4.91 5.41 -1.07
C VAL A 24 4.36 4.10 -1.62
N VAL A 25 5.18 3.30 -2.28
CA VAL A 25 4.76 2.00 -2.85
C VAL A 25 4.39 1.02 -1.74
N ILE A 26 5.18 0.94 -0.67
CA ILE A 26 4.87 0.09 0.49
C ILE A 26 3.61 0.58 1.17
N GLY A 27 3.43 1.89 1.38
CA GLY A 27 2.22 2.46 1.98
C GLY A 27 0.96 2.14 1.18
N ALA A 28 1.04 2.24 -0.15
CA ALA A 28 -0.08 1.89 -1.03
C ALA A 28 -0.40 0.38 -1.00
N ALA A 29 0.62 -0.48 -1.02
CA ALA A 29 0.44 -1.93 -0.99
C ALA A 29 -0.05 -2.44 0.38
N PHE A 30 0.41 -1.83 1.48
CA PHE A 30 0.05 -2.25 2.83
C PHE A 30 -1.42 -2.00 3.14
N GLY A 31 -2.04 -0.97 2.54
CA GLY A 31 -3.48 -0.73 2.64
C GLY A 31 -4.31 -1.94 2.23
N ALA A 32 -3.98 -2.58 1.10
CA ALA A 32 -4.68 -3.77 0.64
C ALA A 32 -4.56 -4.96 1.61
N VAL A 33 -3.40 -5.11 2.25
CA VAL A 33 -3.17 -6.15 3.27
C VAL A 33 -4.05 -5.91 4.51
N VAL A 34 -4.13 -4.65 4.97
CA VAL A 34 -4.96 -4.28 6.11
C VAL A 34 -6.45 -4.46 5.77
N THR A 35 -6.89 -4.06 4.57
CA THR A 35 -8.26 -4.25 4.12
C THR A 35 -8.64 -5.73 4.10
N ALA A 36 -7.82 -6.59 3.48
CA ALA A 36 -8.07 -8.03 3.45
C ALA A 36 -8.13 -8.63 4.86
N LEU A 37 -7.21 -8.22 5.76
CA LEU A 37 -7.25 -8.67 7.16
C LEU A 37 -8.55 -8.26 7.88
N VAL A 38 -9.03 -7.04 7.63
CA VAL A 38 -10.27 -6.54 8.25
C VAL A 38 -11.48 -7.27 7.70
N GLU A 39 -11.58 -7.46 6.38
CA GLU A 39 -12.71 -8.13 5.73
C GLU A 39 -12.77 -9.62 6.07
N ASP A 40 -11.64 -10.32 5.99
CA ASP A 40 -11.61 -11.79 6.08
C ASP A 40 -11.53 -12.32 7.51
N PHE A 41 -10.97 -11.54 8.46
CA PHE A 41 -10.77 -11.99 9.83
C PHE A 41 -11.52 -11.14 10.86
N ILE A 42 -11.34 -9.82 10.84
CA ILE A 42 -11.88 -8.95 11.91
C ILE A 42 -13.40 -8.85 11.82
N THR A 43 -13.94 -8.54 10.64
CA THR A 43 -15.38 -8.39 10.39
C THR A 43 -16.18 -9.64 10.75
N PRO A 44 -15.82 -10.87 10.30
CA PRO A 44 -16.55 -12.07 10.68
C PRO A 44 -16.40 -12.42 12.16
N LEU A 45 -15.24 -12.14 12.77
CA LEU A 45 -15.05 -12.34 14.21
C LEU A 45 -15.95 -11.43 15.03
N ILE A 46 -16.04 -10.14 14.68
CA ILE A 46 -16.96 -9.20 15.32
C ILE A 46 -18.41 -9.65 15.09
N ALA A 47 -18.75 -10.08 13.87
CA ALA A 47 -20.08 -10.56 13.55
C ALA A 47 -20.50 -11.79 14.36
N ALA A 48 -19.58 -12.71 14.61
CA ALA A 48 -19.81 -13.92 15.41
C ALA A 48 -20.05 -13.62 16.90
N ILE A 49 -19.49 -12.53 17.44
CA ILE A 49 -19.57 -12.19 18.87
C ILE A 49 -20.69 -11.17 19.16
N GLY A 50 -20.92 -10.22 18.23
CA GLY A 50 -21.84 -9.09 18.42
C GLY A 50 -23.27 -9.28 17.91
N GLY A 51 -23.54 -10.32 17.09
CA GLY A 51 -24.78 -10.41 16.33
C GLY A 51 -24.72 -9.57 15.05
N GLN A 52 -25.24 -10.14 13.95
CA GLN A 52 -25.02 -9.80 12.55
C GLN A 52 -24.87 -8.29 12.21
N PRO A 53 -23.64 -7.82 11.91
CA PRO A 53 -23.40 -6.58 11.20
C PRO A 53 -23.44 -6.89 9.70
N ASP A 54 -24.60 -6.65 9.08
CA ASP A 54 -24.72 -6.66 7.62
C ASP A 54 -24.23 -5.31 7.07
N PHE A 55 -23.09 -5.36 6.38
CA PHE A 55 -22.50 -4.23 5.65
C PHE A 55 -22.32 -4.57 4.18
N SER A 56 -23.34 -5.18 3.57
CA SER A 56 -23.46 -5.26 2.11
C SER A 56 -23.70 -3.87 1.50
N ALA A 57 -22.65 -3.05 1.40
CA ALA A 57 -22.42 -2.01 0.38
C ALA A 57 -21.03 -1.39 0.53
#